data_AF-A0A524CDZ0-F1
#
_entry.id   AF-A0A524CDZ0-F1
#
_cell.length_a   1.000
_cell.length_b   1.000
_cell.length_c   1.000
_cell.angle_alpha   90.00
_cell.angle_beta   90.00
_cell.angle_gamma   90.00
#
_symmetry.space_group_name_H-M   'P 1'
#
loop_
_entity.id
_entity.type
_entity.pdbx_description
1 polymer ?
#
loop_
_entity_poly.entity_id
_entity_poly.type
_entity_poly.pdbx_seq_one_letter_code
_entity_poly.pdbx_strand_id
1 'polypeptide(L)' 'MLNEGLSKQELLKILEKKLSIDESYDSGYILGSMCSKTPEFVKDIYAKYVDKNLGDPGLFKGTNRLEI' A
#
# COMPACT_ATOMS: atom_id res chain seq x y z
N MET A 1 16.69 20.88 0.53
CA MET A 1 15.57 20.47 -0.35
C MET A 1 16.14 20.30 -1.75
N LEU A 2 15.66 19.34 -2.53
CA LEU A 2 16.00 19.30 -3.95
C LEU A 2 15.31 20.47 -4.64
N ASN A 3 15.97 21.08 -5.61
CA ASN A 3 15.42 22.19 -6.38
C ASN A 3 14.44 21.70 -7.48
N GLU A 4 14.50 20.40 -7.81
CA GLU A 4 13.64 19.73 -8.78
C GLU A 4 13.29 18.31 -8.28
N GLY A 5 12.19 17.74 -8.79
CA GLY A 5 11.75 16.39 -8.45
C GLY A 5 12.65 15.31 -9.05
N LEU A 6 12.71 14.15 -8.40
CA LEU A 6 13.40 12.97 -8.93
C LEU A 6 12.57 12.28 -10.01
N SER A 7 13.24 11.59 -10.93
CA SER A 7 12.54 10.71 -11.87
C SER A 7 11.91 9.52 -11.16
N LYS A 8 10.88 8.92 -11.77
CA LYS A 8 10.23 7.72 -11.25
C LYS A 8 11.21 6.56 -11.03
N GLN A 9 12.18 6.39 -11.92
CA GLN A 9 13.17 5.30 -11.83
C GLN A 9 14.15 5.51 -10.67
N GLU A 10 14.61 6.75 -10.47
CA GLU A 10 15.48 7.10 -9.33
C GLU A 10 14.75 6.88 -8.00
N LEU A 11 13.48 7.30 -7.92
CA LEU A 11 12.64 7.07 -6.75
C LEU A 11 12.49 5.56 -6.46
N LEU A 12 12.15 4.76 -7.47
CA LEU A 12 12.04 3.31 -7.31
C LEU A 12 13.34 2.68 -6.80
N LYS A 13 14.50 3.07 -7.37
CA LYS A 13 15.80 2.56 -6.93
C LYS A 13 16.11 2.91 -5.47
N ILE A 14 15.76 4.12 -5.05
CA ILE A 14 15.94 4.56 -3.66
C ILE A 14 15.03 3.75 -2.72
N LEU A 15 13.78 3.54 -3.10
CA LEU A 15 12.82 2.76 -2.32
C LEU A 15 13.26 1.30 -2.19
N GLU A 16 13.56 0.63 -3.30
CA GLU A 16 14.04 -0.77 -3.30
C GLU A 16 15.30 -0.93 -2.44
N LYS A 17 16.27 -0.02 -2.57
CA LYS A 17 17.47 -0.06 -1.73
C LYS A 17 17.14 0.08 -0.24
N LYS A 18 16.23 0.99 0.11
CA LYS A 18 15.84 1.23 1.51
C LYS A 18 15.05 0.07 2.10
N LEU A 19 14.14 -0.52 1.33
CA LEU A 19 13.24 -1.59 1.77
C LEU A 19 13.88 -2.99 1.66
N SER A 20 15.03 -3.13 0.99
CA SER A 20 15.74 -4.41 0.84
C SER A 20 16.18 -5.09 2.14
N ILE A 21 16.14 -4.37 3.27
CA ILE A 21 16.48 -4.90 4.60
C ILE A 21 15.26 -5.44 5.36
N ASP A 22 14.05 -5.25 4.82
CA ASP A 22 12.81 -5.68 5.47
C ASP A 22 12.60 -7.19 5.30
N GLU A 23 12.00 -7.82 6.31
CA GLU A 23 11.57 -9.21 6.23
C GLU A 23 10.33 -9.37 5.34
N SER A 24 10.23 -10.51 4.67
CA SER A 24 9.04 -10.87 3.90
C SER A 24 8.16 -11.84 4.68
N TYR A 25 6.84 -11.68 4.61
CA TYR A 25 5.91 -12.67 5.16
C TYR A 25 6.03 -14.06 4.54
N ASP A 26 6.64 -14.18 3.36
CA ASP A 26 6.93 -15.48 2.72
C ASP A 26 8.28 -16.08 3.16
N SER A 27 9.10 -15.37 3.96
CA SER A 27 10.46 -15.82 4.31
C SER A 27 10.49 -16.98 5.32
N GLY A 28 9.39 -17.17 6.06
CA GLY A 28 9.33 -18.12 7.17
C GLY A 28 9.97 -17.63 8.47
N TYR A 29 10.54 -16.41 8.49
CA TYR A 29 11.18 -15.84 9.69
C TYR A 29 10.24 -15.02 10.59
N ILE A 30 9.08 -14.60 10.06
CA ILE A 30 8.10 -13.82 10.84
C ILE A 30 7.16 -14.77 11.60
N LEU A 31 7.45 -15.01 12.88
CA LEU A 31 6.71 -15.99 13.71
C LEU A 31 5.69 -15.38 14.68
N GLY A 32 5.84 -14.10 15.02
CA GLY A 32 5.05 -13.43 16.07
C GLY A 32 4.13 -12.33 15.58
N SER A 33 3.89 -12.23 14.27
CA SER A 33 3.01 -11.19 13.70
C SER A 33 1.56 -11.65 13.65
N MET A 34 0.63 -10.76 14.00
CA MET A 34 -0.80 -10.96 13.76
C MET A 34 -1.21 -10.63 12.32
N CYS A 35 -0.26 -10.16 11.49
CA CYS A 35 -0.45 -9.85 10.08
C CYS A 35 0.31 -10.87 9.21
N SER A 36 -0.07 -10.94 7.94
CA SER A 36 0.60 -11.79 6.94
C SER A 36 0.48 -11.18 5.54
N LYS A 37 0.94 -11.91 4.53
CA LYS A 37 0.88 -11.51 3.13
C LYS A 37 -0.56 -11.31 2.67
N THR A 38 -0.83 -10.10 2.15
CA THR A 38 -2.10 -9.77 1.50
C THR A 38 -2.26 -10.54 0.19
N PRO A 39 -3.42 -11.19 -0.08
CA PRO A 39 -3.70 -11.81 -1.37
C PRO A 39 -3.63 -10.83 -2.54
N GLU A 40 -3.18 -11.30 -3.72
CA GLU A 40 -2.92 -10.41 -4.87
C GLU A 40 -4.17 -9.64 -5.30
N PHE A 41 -5.31 -10.32 -5.37
CA PHE A 41 -6.59 -9.70 -5.71
C PHE A 41 -6.95 -8.53 -4.78
N VAL A 42 -6.61 -8.61 -3.49
CA VAL A 42 -6.91 -7.53 -2.53
C VAL A 42 -6.04 -6.30 -2.80
N LYS A 43 -4.78 -6.48 -3.24
CA LYS A 43 -3.91 -5.36 -3.64
C LYS A 43 -4.47 -4.61 -4.85
N ASP A 44 -5.00 -5.34 -5.84
CA ASP A 44 -5.64 -4.76 -7.02
C ASP A 44 -6.87 -3.94 -6.65
N ILE A 45 -7.72 -4.48 -5.75
CA ILE A 45 -8.88 -3.76 -5.24
C ILE A 45 -8.45 -2.50 -4.49
N TYR A 46 -7.45 -2.60 -3.61
CA TYR A 46 -6.94 -1.44 -2.88
C TYR A 46 -6.43 -0.36 -3.84
N ALA A 47 -5.55 -0.71 -4.78
CA ALA A 47 -5.00 0.23 -5.76
C ALA A 47 -6.11 0.89 -6.61
N LYS A 48 -7.15 0.14 -6.98
CA LYS A 48 -8.28 0.64 -7.77
C LYS A 48 -9.16 1.65 -7.02
N TYR A 49 -9.26 1.53 -5.69
CA TYR A 49 -10.17 2.34 -4.87
C TYR A 49 -9.45 3.22 -3.83
N VAL A 50 -8.13 3.41 -3.96
CA VAL A 50 -7.29 4.14 -2.98
C VAL A 50 -7.73 5.59 -2.77
N ASP A 51 -8.31 6.23 -3.79
CA ASP A 51 -8.77 7.62 -3.73
C ASP A 51 -10.17 7.80 -3.08
N LYS A 52 -10.80 6.71 -2.61
CA LYS A 52 -12.09 6.79 -1.90
C LYS A 52 -11.86 7.20 -0.45
N ASN A 53 -12.63 8.18 0.02
CA ASN A 53 -12.49 8.72 1.38
C ASN A 53 -13.78 8.52 2.20
N LEU A 54 -13.76 7.59 3.16
CA LEU A 54 -14.90 7.36 4.06
C LEU A 54 -15.18 8.54 5.02
N GLY A 55 -14.24 9.47 5.17
CA GLY A 55 -14.49 10.75 5.86
C GLY A 55 -15.45 11.68 5.11
N ASP A 56 -15.76 11.39 3.83
CA ASP A 56 -16.78 12.10 3.05
C ASP A 56 -17.76 11.11 2.38
N PRO A 57 -18.63 10.45 3.16
CA PRO A 57 -19.49 9.37 2.68
C PRO A 57 -20.57 9.87 1.70
N GLY A 58 -20.84 11.19 1.66
CA GLY A 58 -21.74 11.81 0.69
C GLY A 58 -21.24 11.68 -0.75
N LEU A 59 -19.92 11.75 -0.94
CA LEU A 59 -19.26 11.56 -2.23
C LEU A 59 -19.04 10.07 -2.56
N PHE A 60 -18.85 9.23 -1.55
CA PHE A 60 -18.47 7.81 -1.70
C PHE A 60 -19.51 6.83 -1.15
N LYS A 61 -20.78 7.03 -1.53
CA LYS A 61 -21.95 6.26 -1.03
C LYS A 61 -21.80 4.75 -1.16
N GLY A 62 -21.18 4.27 -2.25
CA GLY A 62 -20.94 2.84 -2.46
C GLY A 62 -19.93 2.28 -1.47
N THR A 63 -18.82 3.00 -1.24
CA THR A 63 -17.80 2.62 -0.25
C THR A 63 -18.39 2.62 1.16
N ASN A 64 -19.20 3.62 1.50
CA ASN A 64 -19.87 3.69 2.80
C ASN A 64 -20.80 2.50 3.07
N ARG A 65 -21.50 2.00 2.03
CA ARG A 65 -22.35 0.79 2.14
C ARG A 65 -21.57 -0.52 2.28
N LEU A 66 -20.26 -0.52 2.04
CA LEU A 66 -19.42 -1.69 2.29
C LEU A 66 -18.94 -1.74 3.75
N GLU A 67 -18.82 -0.58 4.40
CA GLU A 67 -18.42 -0.46 5.80
C GLU A 67 -19.60 -0.68 6.77
N ILE A 68 -20.78 -0.17 6.40
CA ILE A 68 -22.02 -0.16 7.22
C ILE A 68 -23.08 -1.07 6.57
#